data_AF-A0A2E9VZM3-F1
#
_entry.id   AF-A0A2E9VZM3-F1
#
_cell.length_a   1.000
_cell.length_b   1.000
_cell.length_c   1.000
_cell.angle_alpha   90.00
_cell.angle_beta   90.00
_cell.angle_gamma   90.00
#
_symmetry.space_group_name_H-M   'P 1'
#
loop_
_entity.id
_entity.type
_entity.pdbx_description
1 polymer ?
#
loop_
_entity_poly.entity_id
_entity_poly.type
_entity_poly.pdbx_seq_one_letter_code
_entity_poly.pdbx_strand_id
1 'polypeptide(L)'
;MKQLIARPLPKITIFLLFSIFLYFLYQFFFGTYSFFEIKKLESNHQELVLENEKKIKKNNNLKSEIDSITNDEEALEAYAREQLGLIKKGEIIIEIKNE
;
A
#
# COMPACT_ATOMS: atom_id res chain seq x y z
N MET A 1 -27.90 45.91 -49.59
CA MET A 1 -26.93 44.85 -49.22
C MET A 1 -25.97 45.41 -48.18
N LYS A 2 -26.31 45.31 -46.90
CA LYS A 2 -25.46 45.83 -45.80
C LYS A 2 -24.47 44.75 -45.43
N GLN A 3 -23.19 45.05 -45.59
CA GLN A 3 -22.11 44.11 -45.33
C GLN A 3 -22.12 43.70 -43.85
N LEU A 4 -22.22 42.38 -43.61
CA LEU A 4 -21.96 41.72 -42.34
C LEU A 4 -20.45 41.77 -42.08
N ILE A 5 -19.96 42.91 -41.60
CA ILE A 5 -18.56 43.04 -41.20
C ILE A 5 -18.45 42.52 -39.78
N ALA A 6 -17.88 41.33 -39.64
CA ALA A 6 -17.53 40.75 -38.35
C ALA A 6 -16.63 41.74 -37.60
N ARG A 7 -17.12 42.30 -36.50
CA ARG A 7 -16.34 43.20 -35.65
C ARG A 7 -15.17 42.38 -35.05
N PRO A 8 -13.92 42.83 -35.19
CA PRO A 8 -12.80 42.13 -34.57
C PRO A 8 -13.00 42.17 -33.05
N LEU A 9 -12.90 41.00 -32.43
CA LEU A 9 -13.01 40.85 -30.98
C LEU A 9 -11.98 41.75 -30.29
N PRO A 10 -12.37 42.56 -29.29
CA PRO A 10 -11.43 43.43 -28.60
C PRO A 10 -10.35 42.58 -27.93
N LYS A 11 -9.09 42.99 -28.00
CA LYS A 11 -7.92 42.24 -27.50
C LYS A 11 -8.08 41.73 -26.05
N ILE A 12 -8.87 42.44 -25.23
CA ILE A 12 -9.22 42.05 -23.86
C ILE A 12 -10.00 40.72 -23.80
N THR A 13 -10.91 40.47 -24.75
CA THR A 13 -11.72 39.24 -24.79
C THR A 13 -10.88 38.03 -25.17
N ILE A 14 -9.93 38.22 -26.07
CA ILE A 14 -8.96 37.18 -26.46
C ILE A 14 -8.06 36.84 -25.27
N PHE A 15 -7.57 37.84 -24.53
CA PHE A 15 -6.77 37.61 -23.33
C PHE A 15 -7.55 36.88 -22.23
N LEU A 16 -8.81 37.28 -21.99
CA LEU A 16 -9.69 36.61 -21.02
C LEU A 16 -9.92 35.14 -21.39
N LEU A 17 -10.22 34.88 -22.66
CA LEU A 17 -10.44 33.53 -23.17
C LEU A 17 -9.17 32.68 -23.06
N PHE A 18 -8.00 33.26 -23.35
CA PHE A 18 -6.71 32.58 -23.22
C PHE A 18 -6.38 32.25 -21.75
N SER A 19 -6.67 33.16 -20.83
CA SER A 19 -6.47 32.92 -19.38
C SER A 19 -7.36 31.79 -18.87
N ILE A 20 -8.65 31.78 -19.26
CA ILE A 20 -9.58 30.68 -18.94
C ILE A 20 -9.08 29.36 -19.54
N PHE A 21 -8.61 29.38 -20.78
CA PHE A 21 -8.06 28.19 -21.42
C PHE A 21 -6.82 27.66 -20.68
N LEU A 22 -5.90 28.54 -20.27
CA LEU A 22 -4.74 28.16 -19.46
C LEU A 22 -5.14 27.58 -18.11
N TYR A 23 -6.16 28.13 -17.46
CA TYR A 23 -6.69 27.60 -16.21
C TYR A 23 -7.20 26.16 -16.38
N PHE A 24 -7.95 25.89 -17.46
CA PHE A 24 -8.39 24.52 -17.77
C PHE A 24 -7.24 23.57 -18.08
N LEU A 25 -6.23 24.02 -18.83
CA LEU A 25 -5.02 23.23 -19.07
C LEU A 25 -4.29 22.92 -17.77
N TYR A 26 -4.12 23.92 -16.90
CA TYR A 26 -3.49 23.72 -15.59
C TYR A 26 -4.26 22.68 -14.76
N GLN A 27 -5.59 22.77 -14.70
CA GLN A 27 -6.44 21.81 -14.01
C GLN A 27 -6.37 20.40 -14.64
N PHE A 28 -6.20 20.31 -15.96
CA PHE A 28 -6.08 19.02 -16.64
C PHE A 28 -4.74 18.32 -16.34
N PHE A 29 -3.65 19.08 -16.26
CA PHE A 29 -2.32 18.52 -15.96
C PHE A 29 -2.04 18.34 -14.47
N PHE A 30 -2.58 19.20 -13.59
CA PHE A 30 -2.28 19.21 -12.15
C PHE A 30 -3.51 19.01 -11.24
N GLY A 31 -4.70 18.84 -11.80
CA GLY A 31 -5.90 18.56 -11.01
C GLY A 31 -5.94 17.14 -10.45
N THR A 32 -6.86 16.89 -9.53
CA THR A 32 -7.09 15.61 -8.83
C THR A 32 -7.45 14.42 -9.73
N TYR A 33 -7.72 14.68 -11.02
CA TYR A 33 -7.95 13.66 -12.04
C TYR A 33 -6.77 13.58 -13.04
N SER A 34 -5.64 14.18 -12.71
CA SER A 34 -4.45 14.16 -13.55
C SER A 34 -3.95 12.73 -13.70
N PHE A 35 -3.51 12.41 -14.92
CA PHE A 35 -2.89 11.13 -15.27
C PHE A 35 -1.76 10.71 -14.32
N PHE A 36 -1.08 11.67 -13.68
CA PHE A 36 -0.04 11.37 -12.72
C PHE A 36 -0.58 10.74 -11.43
N GLU A 37 -1.73 11.20 -10.95
CA GLU A 37 -2.34 10.69 -9.72
C GLU A 37 -2.91 9.29 -9.93
N ILE A 38 -3.51 9.04 -11.10
CA ILE A 38 -3.98 7.70 -11.49
C ILE A 38 -2.81 6.71 -11.53
N LYS A 39 -1.70 7.07 -12.18
CA LYS A 39 -0.50 6.22 -12.21
C LYS A 39 0.10 5.97 -10.83
N LYS A 40 0.12 7.00 -9.97
CA LYS A 40 0.60 6.86 -8.59
C LYS A 40 -0.30 5.92 -7.79
N LEU A 41 -1.62 6.05 -7.95
CA LEU A 41 -2.60 5.21 -7.26
C LEU A 41 -2.50 3.75 -7.72
N GLU A 42 -2.31 3.53 -9.02
CA GLU A 42 -2.10 2.19 -9.59
C GLU A 42 -0.81 1.55 -9.09
N SER A 43 0.29 2.32 -9.04
CA SER A 43 1.57 1.85 -8.48
C SER A 43 1.45 1.48 -7.01
N ASN A 44 0.81 2.33 -6.21
CA ASN A 44 0.58 2.06 -4.78
C ASN A 44 -0.30 0.83 -4.58
N HIS A 45 -1.33 0.65 -5.41
CA HIS A 45 -2.19 -0.52 -5.37
C HIS A 45 -1.40 -1.80 -5.67
N GLN A 46 -0.55 -1.80 -6.71
CA GLN A 46 0.28 -2.95 -7.05
C GLN A 46 1.27 -3.29 -5.92
N GLU A 47 1.90 -2.29 -5.30
CA GLU A 47 2.78 -2.50 -4.16
C GLU A 47 2.04 -3.11 -2.96
N LEU A 48 0.87 -2.58 -2.62
CA LEU A 48 0.04 -3.10 -1.55
C LEU A 48 -0.43 -4.53 -1.80
N VAL A 49 -0.77 -4.89 -3.05
CA VAL A 49 -1.13 -6.25 -3.43
C VAL A 49 0.06 -7.19 -3.22
N LEU A 50 1.25 -6.83 -3.69
CA LEU A 50 2.46 -7.62 -3.50
C LEU A 50 2.83 -7.80 -2.03
N GLU A 51 2.69 -6.76 -1.21
CA GLU A 51 2.89 -6.88 0.23
C GLU A 51 1.86 -7.80 0.88
N ASN A 52 0.60 -7.71 0.46
CA ASN A 52 -0.46 -8.56 0.99
C ASN A 52 -0.21 -10.04 0.64
N GLU A 53 0.14 -10.34 -0.61
CA GLU A 53 0.51 -11.69 -1.02
C GLU A 53 1.68 -12.26 -0.22
N LYS A 54 2.72 -11.45 0.04
CA LYS A 54 3.83 -11.84 0.93
C LYS A 54 3.35 -12.15 2.34
N LYS A 55 2.47 -11.32 2.91
CA LYS A 55 1.90 -11.53 4.25
C LYS A 55 1.03 -12.79 4.30
N ILE A 56 0.20 -13.04 3.29
CA ILE A 56 -0.62 -14.25 3.17
C ILE A 56 0.28 -15.49 3.12
N LYS A 57 1.33 -15.47 2.29
CA LYS A 57 2.28 -16.58 2.19
C LYS A 57 2.97 -16.85 3.54
N LYS A 58 3.41 -15.80 4.23
CA LYS A 58 4.01 -15.93 5.57
C LYS A 58 3.01 -16.49 6.58
N ASN A 59 1.77 -16.01 6.57
CA ASN A 59 0.72 -16.48 7.47
C ASN A 59 0.43 -17.97 7.23
N ASN A 60 0.27 -18.38 5.97
CA ASN A 60 0.06 -19.78 5.61
C ASN A 60 1.23 -20.68 6.06
N ASN A 61 2.47 -20.21 5.91
CA ASN A 61 3.64 -20.96 6.38
C ASN A 61 3.63 -21.12 7.90
N LEU A 62 3.42 -20.03 8.64
CA LEU A 62 3.35 -20.06 10.11
C LEU A 62 2.19 -20.95 10.59
N LYS A 63 1.06 -20.91 9.89
CA LYS A 63 -0.08 -21.77 10.21
C LYS A 63 0.24 -23.23 9.97
N SER A 64 0.90 -23.56 8.86
CA SER A 64 1.36 -24.93 8.58
C SER A 64 2.38 -25.41 9.63
N GLU A 65 3.25 -24.51 10.10
CA GLU A 65 4.22 -24.80 11.16
C GLU A 65 3.50 -25.09 12.49
N ILE A 66 2.55 -24.25 12.88
CA ILE A 66 1.68 -24.48 14.05
C ILE A 66 0.92 -25.79 13.91
N ASP A 67 0.29 -26.05 12.76
CA ASP A 67 -0.48 -27.28 12.53
C ASP A 67 0.45 -28.52 12.61
N SER A 68 1.70 -28.42 12.14
CA SER A 68 2.68 -29.51 12.26
C SER A 68 3.12 -29.77 13.70
N ILE A 69 3.23 -28.73 14.53
CA ILE A 69 3.62 -28.81 15.94
C ILE A 69 2.44 -29.28 16.80
N THR A 70 1.21 -28.89 16.47
CA THR A 70 0.03 -29.12 17.32
C THR A 70 -0.51 -30.55 17.21
N ASN A 71 -0.19 -31.29 16.14
CA ASN A 71 -0.64 -32.68 15.96
C ASN A 71 0.03 -33.67 16.92
N ASP A 72 1.08 -33.27 17.65
CA ASP A 72 1.76 -34.08 18.66
C ASP A 72 1.96 -33.25 19.94
N GLU A 73 1.36 -33.69 21.05
CA GLU A 73 1.36 -32.99 22.33
C GLU A 73 2.78 -32.81 22.89
N GLU A 74 3.68 -33.76 22.61
CA GLU A 74 5.09 -33.73 23.00
C GLU A 74 5.87 -32.70 22.18
N ALA A 75 5.58 -32.59 20.87
CA ALA A 75 6.18 -31.59 20.00
C ALA A 75 5.75 -30.16 20.38
N LEU A 76 4.47 -29.98 20.75
CA LEU A 76 3.95 -28.71 21.25
C LEU A 76 4.60 -28.31 22.57
N GLU A 77 4.80 -29.26 23.50
CA GLU A 77 5.50 -29.01 24.76
C GLU A 77 6.98 -28.65 24.54
N ALA A 78 7.68 -29.36 23.64
CA ALA A 78 9.06 -29.05 23.29
C ALA A 78 9.21 -27.64 22.69
N TYR A 79 8.34 -27.27 21.75
CA TYR A 79 8.31 -25.93 21.14
C TYR A 79 8.03 -24.83 22.19
N ALA A 80 7.06 -25.06 23.09
CA ALA A 80 6.74 -24.16 24.19
C ALA A 80 7.92 -23.97 25.17
N ARG A 81 8.67 -25.04 25.47
CA ARG A 81 9.87 -24.98 26.32
C ARG A 81 11.02 -24.23 25.64
N GLU A 82 11.25 -24.47 24.36
CA GLU A 82 12.37 -23.88 23.61
C GLU A 82 12.12 -22.41 23.23
N GLN A 83 10.96 -22.08 22.67
CA GLN A 83 10.69 -20.75 22.12
C GLN A 83 10.10 -19.78 23.15
N LEU A 84 9.38 -20.28 24.15
CA LEU A 84 8.67 -19.45 25.13
C LEU A 84 9.22 -19.61 26.56
N GLY A 85 10.20 -20.50 26.78
CA GLY A 85 10.78 -20.74 28.10
C GLY A 85 9.78 -21.25 29.13
N LEU A 86 8.71 -21.91 28.68
CA LEU A 86 7.64 -22.39 29.57
C LEU A 86 8.13 -23.56 30.44
N ILE A 87 7.71 -23.56 31.71
CA ILE A 87 8.11 -24.55 32.72
C ILE A 87 6.85 -25.05 33.45
N LYS A 88 6.75 -26.36 33.68
CA LYS A 88 5.63 -26.90 34.49
C LYS A 88 5.84 -26.59 35.96
N LYS A 89 4.73 -26.58 36.71
CA LYS A 89 4.74 -26.33 38.15
C LYS A 89 5.58 -27.41 38.86
N GLY A 90 6.67 -27.00 39.50
CA GLY A 90 7.59 -27.88 40.24
C GLY A 90 8.88 -28.25 39.50
N GLU A 91 9.10 -27.73 38.28
CA GLU A 91 10.35 -27.91 37.54
C GLU A 91 11.37 -26.80 37.85
N ILE A 92 12.66 -27.08 37.67
CA ILE A 92 13.78 -26.14 37.88
C ILE A 92 14.57 -26.04 36.57
N ILE A 93 14.73 -24.83 36.03
CA ILE A 93 15.59 -24.56 34.86
C ILE A 93 17.03 -24.42 35.32
N ILE A 94 17.95 -25.09 34.61
CA ILE A 94 19.39 -24.98 34.81
C ILE A 94 19.98 -24.41 33.52
N GLU A 95 20.38 -23.14 33.56
CA GLU A 95 21.05 -22.48 32.43
C GLU A 95 22.56 -22.47 32.70
N ILE A 96 23.33 -23.18 31.87
CA ILE A 96 24.79 -23.25 31.99
C ILE A 96 25.38 -22.11 31.16
N LYS A 97 25.87 -21.08 31.84
CA LYS A 97 26.56 -19.97 31.19
C LYS A 97 28.01 -20.39 30.90
N ASN A 98 28.34 -20.57 29.63
CA ASN A 98 29.73 -20.70 29.20
C ASN A 98 30.33 -19.30 29.08
N GLU A 99 31.39 -19.02 29.84
CA GLU A 99 32.25 -17.83 29.72
C GLU A 99 33.20 -17.94 28.54
#